data_AF-A0AAN6EZL6-F1
#
_entry.id   AF-A0AAN6EZL6-F1
#
_cell.length_a   1.000
_cell.length_b   1.000
_cell.length_c   1.000
_cell.angle_alpha   90.00
_cell.angle_beta   90.00
_cell.angle_gamma   90.00
#
_symmetry.space_group_name_H-M   'P 1'
#
loop_
_entity.id
_entity.type
_entity.pdbx_description
1 polymer ?
#
loop_
_entity_poly.entity_id
_entity_poly.type
_entity_poly.pdbx_seq_one_letter_code
_entity_poly.pdbx_strand_id
1 'polypeptide(L)'
;MSVLNCLRYLMGFLLIVLRHQTSSLASSTNTNFQKDTCVSVPQGADNPSRSSVASPAPEKTGGLTGGKRGLAYNDASLTYLFANQSSVSWGYNWAPFANGSLPSNLEFIPTLWGLGEDATSSWFTQASSAISYGSKHLFSFNEPDIATQANLNASEAADGFIQYMNPFHEQAELATPSVTNGLGDSLGLEWLSSFFDACAGRCLVDAVNIHWYGSAVDTSDFQAFVSNASALATENGVGTLWITELRGYGGTDQQMQFLETVLPWLDGNDDVSGYAWFMCAAGDGNLVSSSGVVSALGQLYG
;
A
#
# COMPACT_ATOMS: atom_id res chain seq x y z
N MET A 1 23.77 18.23 -5.70
CA MET A 1 23.57 16.80 -5.35
C MET A 1 22.15 16.36 -5.73
N SER A 2 21.70 16.53 -6.98
CA SER A 2 20.25 16.54 -7.30
C SER A 2 19.82 15.67 -8.51
N VAL A 3 20.68 14.83 -9.08
CA VAL A 3 20.32 14.02 -10.27
C VAL A 3 20.53 12.52 -10.03
N LEU A 4 21.39 12.15 -9.08
CA LEU A 4 21.73 10.75 -8.81
C LEU A 4 20.65 10.00 -8.00
N ASN A 5 19.89 10.71 -7.16
CA ASN A 5 18.81 10.09 -6.37
C ASN A 5 17.61 9.72 -7.26
N CYS A 6 17.27 10.54 -8.25
CA CYS A 6 16.15 10.26 -9.18
C CYS A 6 16.43 9.04 -10.08
N LEU A 7 17.69 8.79 -10.46
CA LEU A 7 18.05 7.65 -11.30
C LEU A 7 17.95 6.29 -10.58
N ARG A 8 18.12 6.25 -9.24
CA ARG A 8 17.99 5.00 -8.48
C ARG A 8 16.54 4.53 -8.37
N TYR A 9 15.60 5.47 -8.19
CA TYR A 9 14.16 5.18 -8.26
C TYR A 9 13.75 4.67 -9.63
N LEU A 10 14.42 5.04 -10.73
CA LEU A 10 14.10 4.53 -12.07
C LEU A 10 14.70 3.14 -12.36
N MET A 11 15.85 2.81 -11.77
CA MET A 11 16.60 1.58 -12.09
C MET A 11 16.12 0.34 -11.33
N GLY A 12 15.44 0.47 -10.18
CA GLY A 12 14.81 -0.66 -9.47
C GLY A 12 13.65 -1.31 -10.26
N PHE A 13 12.91 -0.53 -11.05
CA PHE A 13 11.68 -0.99 -11.71
C PHE A 13 11.91 -1.86 -12.95
N LEU A 14 13.09 -1.83 -13.58
CA LEU A 14 13.35 -2.65 -14.77
C LEU A 14 13.45 -4.15 -14.44
N LEU A 15 13.66 -4.53 -13.17
CA LEU A 15 13.88 -5.92 -12.76
C LEU A 15 12.59 -6.68 -12.43
N ILE A 16 11.47 -6.01 -12.17
CA ILE A 16 10.17 -6.64 -11.87
C ILE A 16 9.60 -7.36 -13.11
N VAL A 17 9.91 -6.87 -14.31
CA VAL A 17 9.35 -7.37 -15.57
C VAL A 17 9.92 -8.73 -16.01
N LEU A 18 11.07 -9.18 -15.47
CA LEU A 18 11.85 -10.28 -16.06
C LEU A 18 11.79 -11.64 -15.33
N ARG A 19 11.03 -11.81 -14.25
CA ARG A 19 11.04 -13.08 -13.48
C ARG A 19 9.75 -13.91 -13.44
N HIS A 20 8.66 -13.50 -14.08
CA HIS A 20 7.42 -14.28 -14.12
C HIS A 20 7.36 -15.35 -15.23
N GLN A 21 8.50 -15.98 -15.57
CA GLN A 21 8.51 -17.19 -16.39
C GLN A 21 9.62 -18.13 -15.90
N THR A 22 9.25 -19.08 -15.04
CA THR A 22 9.67 -20.50 -14.98
C THR A 22 9.61 -21.00 -13.53
N SER A 23 8.63 -21.84 -13.22
CA SER A 23 8.63 -22.65 -12.01
C SER A 23 8.34 -24.10 -12.42
N SER A 24 9.28 -24.99 -12.12
CA SER A 24 9.01 -26.44 -12.11
C SER A 24 9.74 -27.11 -10.94
N LEU A 25 8.94 -27.62 -10.01
CA LEU A 25 9.01 -28.91 -9.30
C LEU A 25 10.38 -29.45 -8.86
N ALA A 26 10.52 -29.65 -7.54
CA ALA A 26 11.06 -30.90 -6.98
C ALA A 26 10.56 -31.12 -5.54
N SER A 27 10.40 -32.39 -5.18
CA SER A 27 9.64 -32.94 -4.06
C SER A 27 10.53 -33.48 -2.92
N SER A 28 9.97 -33.44 -1.71
CA SER A 28 10.09 -34.38 -0.56
C SER A 28 11.43 -34.58 0.17
N THR A 29 11.38 -34.59 1.51
CA THR A 29 11.35 -35.85 2.30
C THR A 29 10.94 -35.63 3.76
N ASN A 30 10.20 -36.61 4.28
CA ASN A 30 9.74 -36.79 5.65
C ASN A 30 10.88 -36.96 6.67
N THR A 31 10.68 -36.49 7.91
CA THR A 31 10.98 -37.30 9.11
C THR A 31 9.94 -37.06 10.21
N ASN A 32 9.48 -38.20 10.74
CA ASN A 32 8.48 -38.41 11.77
C ASN A 32 9.19 -38.44 13.13
N PHE A 33 8.65 -37.81 14.19
CA PHE A 33 8.91 -38.23 15.56
C PHE A 33 7.69 -38.01 16.47
N GLN A 34 7.41 -39.02 17.30
CA GLN A 34 6.17 -39.23 18.04
C GLN A 34 6.08 -38.47 19.37
N LYS A 35 4.83 -38.12 19.67
CA LYS A 35 4.12 -37.97 20.96
C LYS A 35 4.84 -38.38 22.26
N ASP A 36 4.68 -37.51 23.26
CA ASP A 36 4.44 -37.90 24.66
C ASP A 36 3.27 -37.09 25.27
N THR A 37 2.36 -37.81 25.92
CA THR A 37 1.25 -37.37 26.80
C THR A 37 1.69 -37.59 28.26
N CYS A 38 1.22 -36.99 29.35
CA CYS A 38 0.03 -36.26 29.78
C CYS A 38 0.32 -35.70 31.19
N VAL A 39 -0.49 -34.78 31.74
CA VAL A 39 -1.16 -34.88 33.06
C VAL A 39 -2.05 -33.63 33.26
N SER A 40 -3.31 -33.88 33.56
CA SER A 40 -4.33 -32.91 33.97
C SER A 40 -4.60 -32.98 35.47
N VAL A 41 -4.81 -31.84 36.13
CA VAL A 41 -5.44 -31.74 37.46
C VAL A 41 -6.41 -30.54 37.46
N PRO A 42 -7.64 -30.67 38.01
CA PRO A 42 -8.66 -29.62 38.00
C PRO A 42 -8.61 -28.77 39.27
N GLN A 43 -8.96 -27.49 39.16
CA GLN A 43 -9.43 -26.71 40.30
C GLN A 43 -10.37 -25.60 39.83
N GLY A 44 -11.63 -25.72 40.23
CA GLY A 44 -12.63 -24.68 40.06
C GLY A 44 -12.55 -23.65 41.19
N ALA A 45 -12.93 -22.41 40.86
CA ALA A 45 -13.59 -21.48 41.77
C ALA A 45 -14.24 -20.36 40.93
N ASP A 46 -15.57 -20.32 40.96
CA ASP A 46 -16.39 -19.20 40.51
C ASP A 46 -16.06 -17.93 41.30
N ASN A 47 -15.88 -16.79 40.61
CA ASN A 47 -16.34 -15.47 41.06
C ASN A 47 -16.20 -14.39 39.95
N PRO A 48 -16.88 -13.23 40.05
CA PRO A 48 -18.14 -12.96 39.38
C PRO A 48 -17.98 -12.05 38.15
N SER A 49 -19.02 -12.10 37.30
CA SER A 49 -19.22 -11.30 36.10
C SER A 49 -18.98 -9.80 36.34
N ARG A 50 -17.92 -9.26 35.72
CA ARG A 50 -17.81 -7.82 35.44
C ARG A 50 -18.49 -7.56 34.10
N SER A 51 -19.55 -6.75 34.11
CA SER A 51 -20.05 -6.11 32.90
C SER A 51 -18.93 -5.28 32.28
N SER A 52 -18.37 -5.75 31.17
CA SER A 52 -17.59 -4.91 30.27
C SER A 52 -18.57 -4.00 29.54
N VAL A 53 -18.54 -2.72 29.88
CA VAL A 53 -19.11 -1.67 29.04
C VAL A 53 -18.29 -1.71 27.74
N ALA A 54 -18.94 -2.08 26.64
CA ALA A 54 -18.32 -2.03 25.32
C ALA A 54 -17.89 -0.58 25.05
N SER A 55 -16.59 -0.38 24.81
CA SER A 55 -16.10 0.88 24.24
C SER A 55 -16.74 1.05 22.85
N PRO A 56 -17.21 2.26 22.50
CA PRO A 56 -17.67 2.51 21.14
C PRO A 56 -16.51 2.29 20.17
N ALA A 57 -16.81 1.67 19.02
CA ALA A 57 -15.87 1.54 17.91
C ALA A 57 -15.38 2.93 17.48
N PRO A 58 -14.11 3.08 17.06
CA PRO A 58 -13.62 4.34 16.54
C PRO A 58 -14.46 4.74 15.32
N GLU A 59 -14.97 5.97 15.35
CA GLU A 59 -15.63 6.61 14.22
C GLU A 59 -14.58 6.79 13.10
N LYS A 60 -14.88 6.35 11.87
CA LYS A 60 -14.00 6.52 10.68
C LYS A 60 -13.84 8.02 10.36
N THR A 61 -12.92 8.72 11.02
CA THR A 61 -12.65 10.14 10.79
C THR A 61 -11.35 10.37 10.03
N GLY A 62 -11.42 10.24 8.71
CA GLY A 62 -10.34 10.74 7.84
C GLY A 62 -10.48 10.44 6.35
N GLY A 63 -11.68 10.04 5.89
CA GLY A 63 -11.93 9.83 4.46
C GLY A 63 -11.56 11.04 3.59
N LEU A 64 -11.00 10.75 2.41
CA LEU A 64 -10.69 11.73 1.37
C LEU A 64 -11.91 12.62 1.09
N THR A 65 -11.68 13.91 0.85
CA THR A 65 -12.75 14.87 0.53
C THR A 65 -13.21 14.79 -0.94
N GLY A 66 -12.90 13.69 -1.63
CA GLY A 66 -13.19 13.45 -3.05
C GLY A 66 -13.26 11.95 -3.37
N GLY A 67 -13.20 11.59 -4.66
CA GLY A 67 -13.22 10.18 -5.07
C GLY A 67 -11.97 9.41 -4.62
N LYS A 68 -12.02 8.07 -4.68
CA LYS A 68 -10.96 7.20 -4.15
C LYS A 68 -9.72 7.10 -5.05
N ARG A 69 -9.76 7.65 -6.27
CA ARG A 69 -8.72 7.47 -7.28
C ARG A 69 -7.52 8.37 -6.99
N GLY A 70 -6.33 7.79 -7.07
CA GLY A 70 -5.06 8.46 -6.89
C GLY A 70 -4.23 8.54 -8.15
N LEU A 71 -3.24 9.42 -8.16
CA LEU A 71 -2.22 9.48 -9.19
C LEU A 71 -0.88 9.05 -8.60
N ALA A 72 -0.39 7.86 -8.98
CA ALA A 72 0.99 7.46 -8.76
C ALA A 72 1.86 8.11 -9.85
N TYR A 73 2.71 9.08 -9.53
CA TYR A 73 3.41 9.90 -10.54
C TYR A 73 4.91 10.06 -10.25
N ASN A 74 5.70 10.36 -11.28
CA ASN A 74 7.08 10.82 -11.12
C ASN A 74 7.23 12.30 -11.49
N ASP A 75 6.50 12.74 -12.53
CA ASP A 75 6.44 14.12 -12.99
C ASP A 75 5.12 14.75 -12.53
N ALA A 76 5.20 15.66 -11.56
CA ALA A 76 4.03 16.34 -11.00
C ALA A 76 3.23 17.12 -12.06
N SER A 77 3.86 17.56 -13.16
CA SER A 77 3.17 18.32 -14.20
C SER A 77 2.08 17.50 -14.91
N LEU A 78 2.24 16.18 -14.98
CA LEU A 78 1.26 15.29 -15.60
C LEU A 78 -0.03 15.17 -14.78
N THR A 79 0.02 15.45 -13.47
CA THR A 79 -1.17 15.40 -12.61
C THR A 79 -2.21 16.46 -12.99
N TYR A 80 -1.80 17.57 -13.61
CA TYR A 80 -2.71 18.61 -14.08
C TYR A 80 -3.63 18.17 -15.22
N LEU A 81 -3.29 17.08 -15.92
CA LEU A 81 -4.17 16.48 -16.92
C LEU A 81 -5.47 15.93 -16.30
N PHE A 82 -5.48 15.69 -14.98
CA PHE A 82 -6.60 15.13 -14.22
C PHE A 82 -7.24 16.13 -13.24
N ALA A 83 -6.86 17.42 -13.28
CA ALA A 83 -7.29 18.44 -12.32
C ALA A 83 -8.82 18.65 -12.25
N ASN A 84 -9.56 18.30 -13.31
CA ASN A 84 -11.01 18.45 -13.38
C ASN A 84 -11.78 17.15 -13.15
N GLN A 85 -11.10 16.06 -12.75
CA GLN A 85 -11.73 14.76 -12.50
C GLN A 85 -12.08 14.62 -11.02
N SER A 86 -13.37 14.70 -10.67
CA SER A 86 -13.82 14.62 -9.26
C SER A 86 -13.61 13.26 -8.61
N SER A 87 -13.43 12.21 -9.42
CA SER A 87 -13.07 10.86 -8.99
C SER A 87 -11.63 10.79 -8.45
N VAL A 88 -10.76 11.71 -8.89
CA VAL A 88 -9.34 11.77 -8.55
C VAL A 88 -9.10 12.85 -7.48
N SER A 89 -8.58 12.45 -6.32
CA SER A 89 -8.49 13.35 -5.16
C SER A 89 -7.15 13.36 -4.44
N TRP A 90 -6.20 12.52 -4.85
CA TRP A 90 -4.89 12.46 -4.22
C TRP A 90 -3.79 12.05 -5.21
N GLY A 91 -2.54 12.25 -4.82
CA GLY A 91 -1.37 11.79 -5.57
C GLY A 91 -0.17 11.54 -4.67
N TYR A 92 0.67 10.61 -5.09
CA TYR A 92 1.95 10.30 -4.43
C TYR A 92 3.00 9.93 -5.48
N ASN A 93 4.27 10.02 -5.10
CA ASN A 93 5.41 9.85 -6.00
C ASN A 93 6.57 9.08 -5.37
N TRP A 94 6.28 8.20 -4.41
CA TRP A 94 7.29 7.41 -3.67
C TRP A 94 8.30 8.24 -2.88
N ALA A 95 8.13 9.56 -2.80
CA ALA A 95 9.08 10.46 -2.16
C ALA A 95 8.42 11.20 -0.98
N PRO A 96 9.22 11.75 -0.05
CA PRO A 96 8.68 12.56 1.03
C PRO A 96 8.23 13.96 0.56
N PHE A 97 8.40 14.30 -0.72
CA PHE A 97 8.04 15.61 -1.28
C PHE A 97 7.46 15.49 -2.68
N ALA A 98 6.56 16.42 -3.03
CA ALA A 98 5.75 16.35 -4.23
C ALA A 98 6.52 16.44 -5.56
N ASN A 99 7.79 16.87 -5.54
CA ASN A 99 8.61 17.09 -6.74
C ASN A 99 7.93 18.02 -7.78
N GLY A 100 7.30 19.08 -7.29
CA GLY A 100 6.49 20.02 -8.06
C GLY A 100 5.27 20.48 -7.25
N SER A 101 4.31 21.11 -7.92
CA SER A 101 2.99 21.38 -7.35
C SER A 101 1.95 20.47 -7.96
N LEU A 102 0.93 20.11 -7.17
CA LEU A 102 -0.24 19.38 -7.64
C LEU A 102 -1.42 20.36 -7.83
N PRO A 103 -2.42 19.98 -8.65
CA PRO A 103 -3.73 20.62 -8.64
C PRO A 103 -4.28 20.74 -7.22
N SER A 104 -4.96 21.84 -6.92
CA SER A 104 -5.47 22.15 -5.57
C SER A 104 -6.54 21.18 -5.07
N ASN A 105 -7.16 20.39 -5.95
CA ASN A 105 -8.10 19.33 -5.60
C ASN A 105 -7.42 18.02 -5.20
N LEU A 106 -6.09 17.91 -5.33
CA LEU A 106 -5.34 16.71 -4.98
C LEU A 106 -4.59 16.90 -3.67
N GLU A 107 -4.81 15.98 -2.74
CA GLU A 107 -3.93 15.78 -1.59
C GLU A 107 -2.61 15.15 -2.06
N PHE A 108 -1.47 15.77 -1.75
CA PHE A 108 -0.18 15.09 -1.87
C PHE A 108 0.08 14.24 -0.63
N ILE A 109 0.30 12.94 -0.80
CA ILE A 109 0.62 12.02 0.29
C ILE A 109 2.14 11.74 0.28
N PRO A 110 2.92 12.27 1.24
CA PRO A 110 4.34 11.99 1.33
C PRO A 110 4.59 10.53 1.73
N THR A 111 5.67 9.96 1.19
CA THR A 111 6.02 8.56 1.42
C THR A 111 7.42 8.45 2.02
N LEU A 112 7.55 7.75 3.14
CA LEU A 112 8.84 7.30 3.66
C LEU A 112 9.20 5.97 2.99
N TRP A 113 9.91 6.05 1.87
CA TRP A 113 10.15 4.90 1.00
C TRP A 113 10.89 3.74 1.67
N GLY A 114 11.79 4.00 2.61
CA GLY A 114 12.56 2.98 3.32
C GLY A 114 13.40 3.59 4.45
N LEU A 115 14.30 2.80 5.04
CA LEU A 115 15.15 3.25 6.15
C LEU A 115 16.54 3.75 5.73
N GLY A 116 16.79 3.87 4.42
CA GLY A 116 17.99 4.51 3.89
C GLY A 116 18.11 5.97 4.33
N GLU A 117 19.34 6.47 4.44
CA GLU A 117 19.60 7.88 4.83
C GLU A 117 18.98 8.87 3.83
N ASP A 118 18.90 8.51 2.56
CA ASP A 118 18.28 9.29 1.49
C ASP A 118 16.76 9.47 1.67
N ALA A 119 16.10 8.54 2.36
CA ALA A 119 14.69 8.63 2.72
C ALA A 119 14.49 9.28 4.12
N THR A 120 15.27 8.85 5.12
CA THR A 120 15.04 9.21 6.52
C THR A 120 15.57 10.59 6.92
N SER A 121 16.64 11.08 6.27
CA SER A 121 17.32 12.34 6.67
C SER A 121 16.43 13.58 6.59
N SER A 122 15.49 13.60 5.65
CA SER A 122 14.56 14.72 5.45
C SER A 122 13.14 14.44 5.94
N TRP A 123 12.85 13.19 6.35
CA TRP A 123 11.49 12.71 6.59
C TRP A 123 10.69 13.61 7.53
N PHE A 124 11.22 13.90 8.72
CA PHE A 124 10.48 14.69 9.71
C PHE A 124 10.11 16.08 9.20
N THR A 125 11.05 16.76 8.54
CA THR A 125 10.83 18.09 7.95
C THR A 125 9.80 18.03 6.84
N GLN A 126 9.92 17.03 5.96
CA GLN A 126 9.09 16.92 4.77
C GLN A 126 7.65 16.49 5.10
N ALA A 127 7.47 15.51 5.99
CA ALA A 127 6.15 15.08 6.47
C ALA A 127 5.44 16.22 7.23
N SER A 128 6.14 16.91 8.14
CA SER A 128 5.57 18.08 8.85
C SER A 128 5.16 19.19 7.88
N SER A 129 5.98 19.45 6.85
CA SER A 129 5.67 20.43 5.81
C SER A 129 4.41 20.01 5.04
N ALA A 130 4.35 18.77 4.54
CA ALA A 130 3.18 18.26 3.82
C ALA A 130 1.89 18.34 4.64
N ILE A 131 1.94 17.96 5.92
CA ILE A 131 0.81 18.09 6.87
C ILE A 131 0.37 19.55 6.99
N SER A 132 1.31 20.48 7.14
CA SER A 132 1.00 21.92 7.22
C SER A 132 0.36 22.48 5.94
N TYR A 133 0.60 21.83 4.79
CA TYR A 133 -0.03 22.13 3.51
C TYR A 133 -1.31 21.31 3.23
N GLY A 134 -1.78 20.52 4.19
CA GLY A 134 -3.07 19.84 4.11
C GLY A 134 -3.01 18.34 3.83
N SER A 135 -1.82 17.72 3.82
CA SER A 135 -1.70 16.26 3.83
C SER A 135 -2.33 15.70 5.12
N LYS A 136 -3.23 14.74 4.97
CA LYS A 136 -3.90 14.04 6.07
C LYS A 136 -3.43 12.60 6.20
N HIS A 137 -2.73 12.09 5.20
CA HIS A 137 -2.19 10.73 5.19
C HIS A 137 -0.67 10.76 5.03
N LEU A 138 0.00 9.74 5.56
CA LEU A 138 1.41 9.46 5.32
C LEU A 138 1.58 7.98 4.95
N PHE A 139 2.35 7.70 3.89
CA PHE A 139 2.70 6.32 3.52
C PHE A 139 4.09 5.95 4.03
N SER A 140 4.25 4.67 4.40
CA SER A 140 5.54 4.11 4.82
C SER A 140 6.13 3.17 3.75
N PHE A 141 7.07 2.32 4.16
CA PHE A 141 8.09 1.72 3.31
C PHE A 141 7.52 0.99 2.09
N ASN A 142 8.19 1.15 0.95
CA ASN A 142 7.73 0.62 -0.33
C ASN A 142 8.31 -0.77 -0.59
N GLU A 143 7.44 -1.77 -0.68
CA GLU A 143 7.78 -3.16 -0.95
C GLU A 143 8.97 -3.64 -0.09
N PRO A 144 8.90 -3.51 1.25
CA PRO A 144 9.97 -3.99 2.13
C PRO A 144 10.21 -5.50 1.99
N ASP A 145 9.21 -6.23 1.51
CA ASP A 145 9.26 -7.64 1.18
C ASP A 145 10.11 -7.96 -0.07
N ILE A 146 10.52 -6.95 -0.86
CA ILE A 146 11.32 -7.14 -2.07
C ILE A 146 12.75 -6.64 -1.89
N ALA A 147 13.72 -7.52 -2.18
CA ALA A 147 15.15 -7.27 -1.99
C ALA A 147 15.73 -6.08 -2.78
N THR A 148 15.10 -5.70 -3.89
CA THR A 148 15.51 -4.57 -4.74
C THR A 148 14.78 -3.26 -4.42
N GLN A 149 13.90 -3.27 -3.42
CA GLN A 149 13.08 -2.14 -3.00
C GLN A 149 13.54 -1.70 -1.61
N ALA A 150 12.62 -1.40 -0.67
CA ALA A 150 13.02 -1.01 0.68
C ALA A 150 13.81 -2.11 1.40
N ASN A 151 13.55 -3.39 1.08
CA ASN A 151 14.30 -4.56 1.56
C ASN A 151 14.51 -4.55 3.08
N LEU A 152 13.41 -4.69 3.81
CA LEU A 152 13.39 -4.69 5.27
C LEU A 152 12.72 -5.97 5.74
N ASN A 153 13.28 -6.61 6.76
CA ASN A 153 12.50 -7.62 7.46
C ASN A 153 11.43 -6.95 8.35
N ALA A 154 10.44 -7.74 8.78
CA ALA A 154 9.32 -7.25 9.57
C ALA A 154 9.73 -6.53 10.87
N SER A 155 10.78 -7.00 11.55
CA SER A 155 11.27 -6.37 12.80
C SER A 155 11.92 -5.02 12.53
N GLU A 156 12.76 -4.92 11.50
CA GLU A 156 13.38 -3.66 11.09
C GLU A 156 12.31 -2.63 10.68
N ALA A 157 11.31 -3.07 9.92
CA ALA A 157 10.20 -2.23 9.53
C ALA A 157 9.37 -1.78 10.74
N ALA A 158 9.07 -2.65 11.72
CA ALA A 158 8.35 -2.27 12.92
C ALA A 158 9.10 -1.21 13.74
N ASP A 159 10.39 -1.40 13.98
CA ASP A 159 11.22 -0.43 14.70
C ASP A 159 11.32 0.91 13.94
N GLY A 160 11.49 0.85 12.62
CA GLY A 160 11.47 2.02 11.75
C GLY A 160 10.13 2.75 11.76
N PHE A 161 9.01 2.02 11.76
CA PHE A 161 7.68 2.60 11.80
C PHE A 161 7.45 3.33 13.12
N ILE A 162 7.83 2.71 14.24
CA ILE A 162 7.76 3.33 15.57
C ILE A 162 8.62 4.59 15.63
N GLN A 163 9.82 4.56 15.06
CA GLN A 163 10.73 5.69 15.10
C GLN A 163 10.28 6.86 14.21
N TYR A 164 9.83 6.58 12.99
CA TYR A 164 9.66 7.59 11.96
C TYR A 164 8.19 7.91 11.64
N MET A 165 7.27 6.95 11.78
CA MET A 165 5.85 7.14 11.44
C MET A 165 5.02 7.53 12.66
N ASN A 166 5.10 6.78 13.77
CA ASN A 166 4.31 7.04 14.99
C ASN A 166 4.32 8.51 15.48
N PRO A 167 5.43 9.27 15.40
CA PRO A 167 5.42 10.68 15.82
C PRO A 167 4.39 11.57 15.11
N PHE A 168 3.83 11.11 13.99
CA PHE A 168 2.82 11.81 13.21
C PHE A 168 1.39 11.34 13.43
N HIS A 169 1.15 10.30 14.23
CA HIS A 169 -0.17 9.64 14.36
C HIS A 169 -1.29 10.59 14.81
N GLU A 170 -0.99 11.56 15.68
CA GLU A 170 -1.96 12.58 16.13
C GLU A 170 -2.22 13.69 15.10
N GLN A 171 -1.55 13.67 13.95
CA GLN A 171 -1.58 14.73 12.94
C GLN A 171 -2.03 14.24 11.55
N ALA A 172 -1.84 12.95 11.27
CA ALA A 172 -2.15 12.33 10.00
C ALA A 172 -2.40 10.83 10.18
N GLU A 173 -3.23 10.24 9.31
CA GLU A 173 -3.42 8.80 9.21
C GLU A 173 -2.17 8.13 8.66
N LEU A 174 -1.74 7.05 9.31
CA LEU A 174 -0.52 6.33 8.98
C LEU A 174 -0.84 4.99 8.32
N ALA A 175 -0.40 4.81 7.07
CA ALA A 175 -0.54 3.52 6.39
C ALA A 175 0.66 2.61 6.64
N THR A 176 0.41 1.30 6.75
CA THR A 176 1.46 0.27 6.81
C THR A 176 2.43 0.37 5.63
N PRO A 177 3.58 -0.33 5.71
CA PRO A 177 4.40 -0.53 4.52
C PRO A 177 3.57 -1.18 3.41
N SER A 178 3.81 -0.77 2.16
CA SER A 178 3.08 -1.33 1.02
C SER A 178 3.73 -2.63 0.56
N VAL A 179 3.03 -3.75 0.73
CA VAL A 179 3.54 -5.08 0.36
C VAL A 179 3.09 -5.50 -1.03
N THR A 180 3.87 -6.35 -1.69
CA THR A 180 3.49 -6.92 -3.00
C THR A 180 2.34 -7.93 -2.90
N ASN A 181 1.83 -8.39 -4.05
CA ASN A 181 0.98 -9.57 -4.14
C ASN A 181 1.79 -10.88 -4.27
N GLY A 182 3.05 -10.89 -3.85
CA GLY A 182 3.91 -12.08 -3.85
C GLY A 182 3.46 -13.15 -2.84
N LEU A 183 3.79 -14.41 -3.13
CA LEU A 183 3.47 -15.56 -2.29
C LEU A 183 4.74 -16.16 -1.66
N GLY A 184 4.65 -16.51 -0.38
CA GLY A 184 5.70 -17.19 0.39
C GLY A 184 5.91 -16.55 1.77
N ASP A 185 6.62 -17.25 2.66
CA ASP A 185 6.76 -16.93 4.09
C ASP A 185 7.35 -15.55 4.42
N SER A 186 7.78 -14.77 3.43
CA SER A 186 8.37 -13.45 3.62
C SER A 186 7.99 -12.46 2.52
N LEU A 187 6.87 -12.71 1.83
CA LEU A 187 6.33 -11.86 0.77
C LEU A 187 4.88 -11.50 1.05
N GLY A 188 4.45 -10.35 0.53
CA GLY A 188 3.05 -9.94 0.52
C GLY A 188 2.39 -9.96 1.89
N LEU A 189 1.19 -10.54 1.96
CA LEU A 189 0.38 -10.54 3.19
C LEU A 189 1.02 -11.34 4.34
N GLU A 190 1.87 -12.33 4.05
CA GLU A 190 2.61 -13.06 5.09
C GLU A 190 3.70 -12.18 5.73
N TRP A 191 4.40 -11.39 4.91
CA TRP A 191 5.32 -10.37 5.42
C TRP A 191 4.57 -9.33 6.26
N LEU A 192 3.40 -8.89 5.79
CA LEU A 192 2.58 -7.90 6.49
C LEU A 192 2.05 -8.43 7.83
N SER A 193 1.63 -9.69 7.89
CA SER A 193 1.26 -10.34 9.15
C SER A 193 2.44 -10.36 10.13
N SER A 194 3.63 -10.72 9.64
CA SER A 194 4.85 -10.70 10.47
C SER A 194 5.21 -9.29 10.95
N PHE A 195 4.93 -8.25 10.16
CA PHE A 195 5.09 -6.86 10.58
C PHE A 195 4.16 -6.50 11.74
N PHE A 196 2.88 -6.86 11.67
CA PHE A 196 1.95 -6.64 12.78
C PHE A 196 2.39 -7.38 14.06
N ASP A 197 2.86 -8.62 13.93
CA ASP A 197 3.42 -9.38 15.06
C ASP A 197 4.63 -8.68 15.68
N ALA A 198 5.55 -8.19 14.85
CA ALA A 198 6.74 -7.46 15.30
C ALA A 198 6.43 -6.11 15.94
N CYS A 199 5.38 -5.43 15.43
CA CYS A 199 4.84 -4.23 16.05
C CYS A 199 4.36 -4.52 17.48
N ALA A 200 3.74 -5.68 17.74
CA ALA A 200 3.22 -6.07 19.05
C ALA A 200 2.34 -4.97 19.67
N GLY A 201 1.50 -4.34 18.85
CA GLY A 201 0.63 -3.22 19.24
C GLY A 201 1.33 -1.86 19.43
N ARG A 202 2.62 -1.73 19.10
CA ARG A 202 3.39 -0.47 19.24
C ARG A 202 3.38 0.41 17.99
N CYS A 203 3.06 -0.15 16.81
CA CYS A 203 2.89 0.64 15.60
C CYS A 203 1.49 1.24 15.60
N LEU A 204 1.40 2.57 15.48
CA LEU A 204 0.13 3.29 15.43
C LEU A 204 -0.31 3.37 13.96
N VAL A 205 -1.13 2.42 13.53
CA VAL A 205 -1.53 2.24 12.13
C VAL A 205 -3.01 2.54 11.99
N ASP A 206 -3.37 3.33 10.99
CA ASP A 206 -4.77 3.68 10.67
C ASP A 206 -5.27 2.96 9.41
N ALA A 207 -4.35 2.54 8.54
CA ALA A 207 -4.67 1.86 7.29
C ALA A 207 -3.63 0.80 6.88
N VAL A 208 -4.07 -0.26 6.20
CA VAL A 208 -3.18 -1.22 5.52
C VAL A 208 -2.96 -0.77 4.08
N ASN A 209 -1.73 -0.87 3.58
CA ASN A 209 -1.37 -0.53 2.21
C ASN A 209 -0.83 -1.75 1.44
N ILE A 210 -1.27 -1.94 0.21
CA ILE A 210 -0.91 -3.08 -0.64
C ILE A 210 -0.67 -2.67 -2.09
N HIS A 211 0.13 -3.47 -2.79
CA HIS A 211 0.32 -3.42 -4.23
C HIS A 211 -0.21 -4.67 -4.89
N TRP A 212 -0.76 -4.54 -6.09
CA TRP A 212 -1.13 -5.68 -6.92
C TRP A 212 -0.72 -5.49 -8.38
N TYR A 213 -0.02 -6.49 -8.88
CA TYR A 213 0.36 -6.64 -10.27
C TYR A 213 -0.01 -8.05 -10.76
N GLY A 214 -0.81 -8.13 -11.82
CA GLY A 214 -1.27 -9.42 -12.32
C GLY A 214 -1.83 -9.33 -13.74
N SER A 215 -2.53 -10.37 -14.19
CA SER A 215 -3.12 -10.36 -15.53
C SER A 215 -4.37 -9.47 -15.58
N ALA A 216 -4.54 -8.70 -16.65
CA ALA A 216 -5.77 -7.94 -16.89
C ALA A 216 -6.95 -8.80 -17.38
N VAL A 217 -6.74 -10.10 -17.66
CA VAL A 217 -7.77 -10.97 -18.26
C VAL A 217 -8.84 -11.40 -17.26
N ASP A 218 -8.47 -11.54 -15.98
CA ASP A 218 -9.37 -11.93 -14.91
C ASP A 218 -9.13 -11.05 -13.68
N THR A 219 -10.21 -10.58 -13.08
CA THR A 219 -10.20 -9.72 -11.89
C THR A 219 -10.28 -10.52 -10.59
N SER A 220 -10.57 -11.82 -10.66
CA SER A 220 -10.81 -12.67 -9.48
C SER A 220 -9.62 -12.70 -8.52
N ASP A 221 -8.40 -12.80 -9.05
CA ASP A 221 -7.16 -12.77 -8.27
C ASP A 221 -6.98 -11.44 -7.52
N PHE A 222 -7.16 -10.32 -8.22
CA PHE A 222 -7.10 -8.98 -7.62
C PHE A 222 -8.15 -8.82 -6.50
N GLN A 223 -9.41 -9.17 -6.77
CA GLN A 223 -10.49 -9.04 -5.80
C GLN A 223 -10.28 -9.96 -4.58
N ALA A 224 -9.77 -11.17 -4.79
CA ALA A 224 -9.41 -12.08 -3.70
C ALA A 224 -8.27 -11.52 -2.86
N PHE A 225 -7.22 -10.97 -3.49
CA PHE A 225 -6.10 -10.36 -2.80
C PHE A 225 -6.52 -9.17 -1.93
N VAL A 226 -7.34 -8.26 -2.48
CA VAL A 226 -7.91 -7.13 -1.71
C VAL A 226 -8.78 -7.62 -0.55
N SER A 227 -9.61 -8.64 -0.77
CA SER A 227 -10.46 -9.21 0.30
C SER A 227 -9.64 -9.84 1.42
N ASN A 228 -8.54 -10.53 1.08
CA ASN A 228 -7.63 -11.11 2.07
C ASN A 228 -6.86 -10.02 2.84
N ALA A 229 -6.47 -8.94 2.17
CA ALA A 229 -5.86 -7.79 2.82
C ALA A 229 -6.84 -7.09 3.80
N SER A 230 -8.13 -6.95 3.41
CA SER A 230 -9.19 -6.43 4.29
C SER A 230 -9.36 -7.29 5.54
N ALA A 231 -9.33 -8.62 5.37
CA ALA A 231 -9.43 -9.56 6.49
C ALA A 231 -8.24 -9.42 7.45
N LEU A 232 -7.01 -9.40 6.92
CA LEU A 232 -5.80 -9.20 7.71
C LEU A 232 -5.80 -7.85 8.45
N ALA A 233 -6.26 -6.78 7.78
CA ALA A 233 -6.42 -5.46 8.41
C ALA A 233 -7.40 -5.54 9.59
N THR A 234 -8.57 -6.15 9.39
CA THR A 234 -9.60 -6.31 10.43
C THR A 234 -9.10 -7.13 11.62
N GLU A 235 -8.39 -8.22 11.37
CA GLU A 235 -7.77 -9.05 12.41
C GLU A 235 -6.80 -8.28 13.29
N ASN A 236 -6.15 -7.25 12.73
CA ASN A 236 -5.22 -6.37 13.41
C ASN A 236 -5.84 -5.04 13.88
N GLY A 237 -7.17 -4.93 13.87
CA GLY A 237 -7.89 -3.75 14.36
C GLY A 237 -7.81 -2.53 13.44
N VAL A 238 -7.43 -2.71 12.18
CA VAL A 238 -7.32 -1.67 11.16
C VAL A 238 -8.53 -1.75 10.22
N GLY A 239 -9.23 -0.62 10.03
CA GLY A 239 -10.53 -0.59 9.35
C GLY A 239 -10.51 -0.09 7.90
N THR A 240 -9.33 0.17 7.33
CA THR A 240 -9.20 0.75 5.98
C THR A 240 -8.01 0.19 5.20
N LEU A 241 -8.15 0.21 3.87
CA LEU A 241 -7.16 -0.21 2.89
C LEU A 241 -6.80 0.92 1.92
N TRP A 242 -5.52 0.94 1.57
CA TRP A 242 -4.96 1.65 0.43
C TRP A 242 -4.39 0.66 -0.57
N ILE A 243 -4.60 0.93 -1.85
CA ILE A 243 -4.02 0.16 -2.95
C ILE A 243 -3.14 1.12 -3.76
N THR A 244 -1.92 1.40 -3.28
CA THR A 244 -1.09 2.46 -3.89
C THR A 244 -0.52 2.07 -5.25
N GLU A 245 -0.49 0.79 -5.59
CA GLU A 245 -0.16 0.33 -6.93
C GLU A 245 -1.11 -0.78 -7.38
N LEU A 246 -1.81 -0.54 -8.50
CA LEU A 246 -2.69 -1.49 -9.16
C LEU A 246 -2.35 -1.53 -10.65
N ARG A 247 -1.98 -2.70 -11.20
CA ARG A 247 -1.82 -2.86 -12.64
C ARG A 247 -2.20 -4.26 -13.14
N GLY A 248 -3.16 -4.28 -14.05
CA GLY A 248 -3.40 -5.41 -14.93
C GLY A 248 -2.46 -5.39 -16.14
N TYR A 249 -1.72 -6.47 -16.38
CA TYR A 249 -0.90 -6.68 -17.56
C TYR A 249 -1.71 -7.27 -18.71
N GLY A 250 -1.53 -6.71 -19.90
CA GLY A 250 -2.24 -7.12 -21.10
C GLY A 250 -2.13 -6.05 -22.18
N GLY A 251 -2.77 -6.28 -23.31
CA GLY A 251 -3.00 -5.22 -24.30
C GLY A 251 -3.97 -4.16 -23.77
N THR A 252 -3.98 -2.97 -24.37
CA THR A 252 -4.82 -1.85 -23.94
C THR A 252 -6.28 -2.25 -23.75
N ASP A 253 -6.87 -3.00 -24.68
CA ASP A 253 -8.28 -3.43 -24.58
C ASP A 253 -8.54 -4.32 -23.34
N GLN A 254 -7.59 -5.19 -22.98
CA GLN A 254 -7.70 -6.02 -21.77
C GLN A 254 -7.60 -5.16 -20.51
N GLN A 255 -6.69 -4.18 -20.51
CA GLN A 255 -6.55 -3.25 -19.38
C GLN A 255 -7.79 -2.37 -19.20
N MET A 256 -8.41 -1.94 -20.29
CA MET A 256 -9.67 -1.19 -20.27
C MET A 256 -10.80 -2.04 -19.68
N GLN A 257 -10.98 -3.28 -20.16
CA GLN A 257 -11.99 -4.21 -19.63
C GLN A 257 -11.77 -4.53 -18.15
N PHE A 258 -10.51 -4.68 -17.73
CA PHE A 258 -10.16 -4.83 -16.32
C PHE A 258 -10.63 -3.62 -15.52
N LEU A 259 -10.30 -2.40 -15.94
CA LEU A 259 -10.70 -1.16 -15.26
C LEU A 259 -12.22 -0.93 -15.23
N GLU A 260 -12.92 -1.25 -16.31
CA GLU A 260 -14.41 -1.19 -16.34
C GLU A 260 -15.05 -2.04 -15.24
N THR A 261 -14.37 -3.13 -14.84
CA THR A 261 -14.83 -4.02 -13.77
C THR A 261 -14.35 -3.55 -12.39
N VAL A 262 -13.06 -3.24 -12.24
CA VAL A 262 -12.48 -2.98 -10.92
C VAL A 262 -12.77 -1.59 -10.39
N LEU A 263 -12.92 -0.57 -11.24
CA LEU A 263 -13.14 0.81 -10.77
C LEU A 263 -14.47 0.94 -10.01
N PRO A 264 -15.63 0.51 -10.55
CA PRO A 264 -16.90 0.58 -9.80
C PRO A 264 -16.88 -0.28 -8.54
N TRP A 265 -16.17 -1.42 -8.58
CA TRP A 265 -16.04 -2.30 -7.43
C TRP A 265 -15.23 -1.65 -6.30
N LEU A 266 -14.10 -1.03 -6.61
CA LEU A 266 -13.29 -0.29 -5.63
C LEU A 266 -14.00 0.97 -5.12
N ASP A 267 -14.68 1.70 -6.01
CA ASP A 267 -15.47 2.87 -5.64
C ASP A 267 -16.56 2.50 -4.61
N GLY A 268 -17.23 1.36 -4.81
CA GLY A 268 -18.27 0.84 -3.92
C GLY A 268 -17.78 0.00 -2.72
N ASN A 269 -16.47 -0.25 -2.58
CA ASN A 269 -15.93 -1.05 -1.47
C ASN A 269 -15.59 -0.16 -0.26
N ASP A 270 -16.34 -0.29 0.83
CA ASP A 270 -16.20 0.53 2.05
C ASP A 270 -14.89 0.31 2.83
N ASP A 271 -14.17 -0.77 2.56
CA ASP A 271 -12.86 -1.02 3.14
C ASP A 271 -11.76 -0.23 2.42
N VAL A 272 -11.97 0.12 1.14
CA VAL A 272 -10.96 0.82 0.34
C VAL A 272 -11.12 2.34 0.50
N SER A 273 -10.11 2.98 1.07
CA SER A 273 -10.02 4.44 1.21
C SER A 273 -9.46 5.09 -0.05
N GLY A 274 -8.47 4.48 -0.70
CA GLY A 274 -7.87 5.01 -1.91
C GLY A 274 -7.12 3.97 -2.72
N TYR A 275 -7.08 4.15 -4.04
CA TYR A 275 -6.35 3.28 -4.95
C TYR A 275 -5.73 4.06 -6.11
N ALA A 276 -4.59 3.61 -6.64
CA ALA A 276 -3.92 4.24 -7.77
C ALA A 276 -3.53 3.21 -8.84
N TRP A 277 -4.00 3.44 -10.07
CA TRP A 277 -3.46 2.70 -11.22
C TRP A 277 -1.99 3.05 -11.39
N PHE A 278 -1.13 2.05 -11.61
CA PHE A 278 0.28 2.25 -11.92
C PHE A 278 0.46 2.40 -13.45
N MET A 279 0.62 3.61 -14.01
CA MET A 279 0.83 4.89 -13.31
C MET A 279 0.47 6.15 -14.13
N CYS A 280 0.51 7.32 -13.50
CA CYS A 280 0.46 8.65 -14.13
C CYS A 280 1.83 9.03 -14.71
N ALA A 281 2.16 8.44 -15.86
CA ALA A 281 3.36 8.74 -16.63
C ALA A 281 3.10 8.57 -18.13
N ALA A 282 3.92 9.19 -18.97
CA ALA A 282 3.85 8.96 -20.41
C ALA A 282 4.31 7.52 -20.74
N GLY A 283 3.51 6.77 -21.51
CA GLY A 283 3.90 5.46 -22.02
C GLY A 283 2.73 4.50 -22.21
N ASP A 284 3.01 3.35 -22.82
CA ASP A 284 2.00 2.33 -23.07
C ASP A 284 1.51 1.69 -21.75
N GLY A 285 0.19 1.56 -21.62
CA GLY A 285 -0.46 1.05 -20.41
C GLY A 285 -0.45 2.02 -19.22
N ASN A 286 -0.04 3.27 -19.42
CA ASN A 286 -0.10 4.32 -18.40
C ASN A 286 -1.27 5.29 -18.66
N LEU A 287 -1.57 6.14 -17.67
CA LEU A 287 -2.66 7.13 -17.74
C LEU A 287 -2.38 8.25 -18.76
N VAL A 288 -1.12 8.46 -19.14
CA VAL A 288 -0.70 9.44 -20.14
C VAL A 288 -0.05 8.71 -21.32
N SER A 289 -0.46 9.05 -22.54
CA SER A 289 0.10 8.46 -23.74
C SER A 289 1.56 8.88 -23.94
N SER A 290 2.26 8.18 -24.84
CA SER A 290 3.61 8.55 -25.26
C SER A 290 3.70 9.95 -25.89
N SER A 291 2.59 10.52 -26.35
CA SER A 291 2.51 11.89 -26.87
C SER A 291 2.22 12.95 -25.79
N GLY A 292 2.20 12.56 -24.51
CA GLY A 292 2.02 13.50 -23.39
C GLY A 292 0.59 14.00 -23.19
N VAL A 293 -0.41 13.30 -23.73
CA VAL A 293 -1.84 13.61 -23.50
C VAL A 293 -2.52 12.46 -22.76
N VAL A 294 -3.69 12.70 -22.17
CA VAL A 294 -4.46 11.64 -21.49
C VAL A 294 -4.70 10.46 -22.45
N SER A 295 -4.32 9.25 -22.03
CA SER A 295 -4.52 8.03 -22.82
C SER A 295 -5.99 7.57 -22.78
N ALA A 296 -6.40 6.61 -23.61
CA ALA A 296 -7.74 6.01 -23.50
C ALA A 296 -7.97 5.40 -22.11
N LEU A 297 -6.93 4.79 -21.55
CA LEU A 297 -6.92 4.26 -20.19
C LEU A 297 -7.05 5.38 -19.15
N GLY A 298 -6.33 6.49 -19.34
CA GLY A 298 -6.48 7.69 -18.52
C GLY A 298 -7.88 8.29 -18.58
N GLN A 299 -8.54 8.28 -19.73
CA GLN A 299 -9.92 8.79 -19.88
C GLN A 299 -10.95 7.91 -19.16
N LEU A 300 -10.73 6.59 -19.11
CA LEU A 300 -11.58 5.68 -18.34
C LEU A 300 -11.32 5.81 -16.83
N TYR A 301 -10.06 6.01 -16.46
CA TYR A 301 -9.61 6.12 -15.08
C TYR A 301 -9.97 7.44 -14.41
N GLY A 302 -9.93 8.56 -15.12
CA GLY A 302 -10.38 9.87 -14.63
C GLY A 302 -11.89 9.95 -14.67
#